data_AF-A0AAF3F0I6-F1
#
_entry.id   AF-A0AAF3F0I6-F1
#
_cell.length_a   1.000
_cell.length_b   1.000
_cell.length_c   1.000
_cell.angle_alpha   90.00
_cell.angle_beta   90.00
_cell.angle_gamma   90.00
#
_symmetry.space_group_name_H-M   'P 1'
#
loop_
_entity.id
_entity.type
_entity.pdbx_description
1 polymer ?
#
loop_
_entity_poly.entity_id
_entity_poly.type
_entity_poly.pdbx_seq_one_letter_code
_entity_poly.pdbx_strand_id
1 'polypeptide(L)'
;MADSVKQLKVKAGVVKRFVKDYNYYTKEVAREEERIAKLSSDPEQEDFEYKLKKANEVLQESRSMIGDTSRRLLTATDDLKNVITEGAFAEDLPELVDARAQLDAAEKIPA
;
A
#
# COMPACT_ATOMS: atom_id res chain seq x y z
N MET A 1 -15.85 25.98 0.64
CA MET A 1 -16.17 25.42 -0.70
C MET A 1 -14.88 25.13 -1.48
N ALA A 2 -14.17 26.12 -2.06
CA ALA A 2 -12.96 25.84 -2.85
C ALA A 2 -11.82 25.17 -2.03
N ASP A 3 -11.60 25.62 -0.79
CA ASP A 3 -10.59 25.02 0.09
C ASP A 3 -10.94 23.59 0.52
N SER A 4 -12.22 23.30 0.71
CA SER A 4 -12.74 21.97 1.07
C SER A 4 -12.55 20.98 -0.08
N VAL A 5 -12.80 21.40 -1.33
CA VAL A 5 -12.56 20.58 -2.53
C VAL A 5 -11.05 20.34 -2.73
N LYS A 6 -10.22 21.35 -2.47
CA LYS A 6 -8.75 21.18 -2.50
C LYS A 6 -8.27 20.17 -1.47
N GLN A 7 -8.79 20.22 -0.24
CA GLN A 7 -8.46 19.24 0.80
C GLN A 7 -8.90 17.83 0.43
N LEU A 8 -10.13 17.68 -0.10
CA LEU A 8 -10.64 16.40 -0.60
C LEU A 8 -9.68 15.77 -1.62
N LYS A 9 -9.27 16.56 -2.62
CA LYS A 9 -8.33 16.13 -3.67
C LYS A 9 -6.97 15.73 -3.09
N VAL A 10 -6.45 16.49 -2.13
CA VAL A 10 -5.18 16.17 -1.46
C VAL A 10 -5.28 14.84 -0.71
N LYS A 11 -6.32 14.66 0.10
CA LYS A 11 -6.51 13.43 0.89
C LYS A 11 -6.77 12.20 0.00
N ALA A 12 -7.56 12.34 -1.06
CA ALA A 12 -7.73 11.29 -2.08
C ALA A 12 -6.40 10.91 -2.74
N GLY A 13 -5.56 11.90 -3.07
CA GLY A 13 -4.23 11.67 -3.61
C GLY A 13 -3.30 10.92 -2.66
N VAL A 14 -3.38 11.17 -1.35
CA VAL A 14 -2.61 10.45 -0.33
C VAL A 14 -3.02 8.97 -0.28
N VAL A 15 -4.33 8.68 -0.21
CA VAL A 15 -4.85 7.29 -0.25
C VAL A 15 -4.39 6.58 -1.52
N LYS A 16 -4.56 7.22 -2.69
CA LYS A 16 -4.10 6.69 -3.98
C LYS A 16 -2.62 6.33 -4.00
N ARG A 17 -1.77 7.16 -3.37
CA ARG A 17 -0.33 6.87 -3.29
C ARG A 17 -0.07 5.65 -2.42
N PHE A 18 -0.67 5.57 -1.24
CA PHE A 18 -0.46 4.42 -0.36
C PHE A 18 -1.01 3.12 -0.93
N VAL A 19 -2.13 3.15 -1.67
CA VAL A 19 -2.61 1.97 -2.42
C VAL A 19 -1.56 1.52 -3.45
N LYS A 20 -0.93 2.45 -4.18
CA LYS A 20 0.14 2.11 -5.13
C LYS A 20 1.39 1.59 -4.43
N ASP A 21 1.81 2.23 -3.35
CA ASP A 21 2.97 1.84 -2.55
C ASP A 21 2.78 0.42 -2.00
N TYR A 22 1.60 0.12 -1.42
CA TYR A 22 1.26 -1.21 -0.93
C TYR A 22 1.38 -2.27 -2.03
N ASN A 23 0.70 -2.04 -3.16
CA ASN A 23 0.73 -2.96 -4.30
C ASN A 23 2.14 -3.17 -4.87
N TYR A 24 2.98 -2.14 -4.82
CA TYR A 24 4.38 -2.24 -5.22
C TYR A 24 5.16 -3.16 -4.27
N TYR A 25 5.04 -2.94 -2.95
CA TYR A 25 5.73 -3.74 -1.95
C TYR A 25 5.23 -5.19 -1.90
N THR A 26 3.94 -5.44 -2.14
CA THR A 26 3.42 -6.80 -2.31
C THR A 26 4.10 -7.54 -3.47
N LYS A 27 4.36 -6.84 -4.58
CA LYS A 27 5.10 -7.42 -5.72
C LYS A 27 6.57 -7.66 -5.39
N GLU A 28 7.21 -6.80 -4.59
CA GLU A 28 8.57 -7.03 -4.10
C GLU A 28 8.63 -8.29 -3.23
N VAL A 29 7.71 -8.43 -2.26
CA VAL A 29 7.63 -9.61 -1.40
C VAL A 29 7.48 -10.89 -2.23
N ALA A 30 6.59 -10.90 -3.22
CA ALA A 30 6.43 -12.06 -4.10
C ALA A 30 7.73 -12.40 -4.86
N ARG A 31 8.47 -11.39 -5.34
CA ARG A 31 9.77 -11.60 -6.00
C ARG A 31 10.83 -12.18 -5.06
N GLU A 32 10.90 -11.69 -3.83
CA GLU A 32 11.85 -12.18 -2.83
C GLU A 32 11.49 -13.60 -2.36
N GLU A 33 10.20 -13.92 -2.26
CA GLU A 33 9.73 -15.29 -2.00
C GLU A 33 10.10 -16.25 -3.13
N GLU A 34 9.91 -15.84 -4.39
CA GLU A 34 10.38 -16.62 -5.55
C GLU A 34 11.91 -16.80 -5.56
N ARG A 35 12.66 -15.76 -5.18
CA ARG A 35 14.12 -15.83 -5.06
C ARG A 35 14.54 -16.85 -4.00
N ILE A 36 13.90 -16.83 -2.84
CA ILE A 36 14.15 -17.80 -1.76
C ILE A 36 13.78 -19.20 -2.23
N ALA A 37 12.64 -19.39 -2.89
CA ALA A 37 12.22 -20.71 -3.40
C ALA A 37 13.23 -21.28 -4.41
N LYS A 38 13.72 -20.45 -5.34
CA LYS A 38 14.78 -20.84 -6.29
C LYS A 38 16.07 -21.19 -5.56
N LEU A 39 16.48 -20.38 -4.59
CA LEU A 39 17.67 -20.64 -3.79
C LEU A 39 17.56 -21.98 -3.03
N SER A 40 16.41 -22.24 -2.41
CA SER A 40 16.13 -23.49 -1.69
C SER A 40 16.04 -24.74 -2.58
N SER A 41 15.93 -24.59 -3.90
CA SER A 41 15.91 -25.72 -4.83
C SER A 41 17.30 -26.29 -5.14
N ASP A 42 18.36 -25.56 -4.77
CA ASP A 42 19.75 -25.98 -4.94
C ASP A 42 20.52 -25.81 -3.61
N PRO A 43 20.36 -26.73 -2.65
CA PRO A 43 21.01 -26.64 -1.34
C PRO A 43 22.52 -26.95 -1.38
N GLU A 44 23.03 -27.50 -2.48
CA GLU A 44 24.45 -27.90 -2.60
C GLU A 44 25.35 -26.76 -3.08
N GLN A 45 24.76 -25.63 -3.50
CA GLN A 45 25.53 -24.48 -3.95
C GLN A 45 26.42 -23.90 -2.83
N GLU A 46 27.53 -23.30 -3.25
CA GLU A 46 28.43 -22.59 -2.34
C GLU A 46 27.71 -21.45 -1.60
N ASP A 47 28.02 -21.29 -0.31
CA ASP A 47 27.45 -20.29 0.59
C ASP A 47 25.92 -20.35 0.74
N PHE A 48 25.29 -21.50 0.50
CA PHE A 48 23.82 -21.65 0.59
C PHE A 48 23.22 -21.04 1.86
N GLU A 49 23.75 -21.39 3.05
CA GLU A 49 23.23 -20.89 4.33
C GLU A 49 23.33 -19.37 4.45
N TYR A 50 24.46 -18.77 4.05
CA TYR A 50 24.67 -17.33 4.09
C TYR A 50 23.72 -16.62 3.11
N LYS A 51 23.63 -17.11 1.88
CA LYS A 51 22.73 -16.56 0.84
C LYS A 51 21.27 -16.67 1.27
N LEU A 52 20.87 -17.78 1.89
CA LEU A 52 19.50 -18.00 2.35
C LEU A 52 19.17 -17.09 3.52
N LYS A 53 20.07 -16.96 4.49
CA LYS A 53 19.91 -16.00 5.59
C LYS A 53 19.75 -14.58 5.05
N LYS A 54 20.60 -14.17 4.11
CA LYS A 54 20.56 -12.81 3.55
C LYS A 54 19.27 -12.55 2.75
N ALA A 55 18.82 -13.51 1.95
CA ALA A 55 17.56 -13.39 1.23
C ALA A 55 16.35 -13.27 2.20
N ASN A 56 16.37 -14.03 3.29
CA ASN A 56 15.32 -13.92 4.33
C ASN A 56 15.34 -12.56 5.04
N GLU A 57 16.51 -11.97 5.33
CA GLU A 57 16.61 -10.62 5.88
C GLU A 57 15.93 -9.59 4.96
N VAL A 58 16.21 -9.65 3.65
CA VAL A 58 15.62 -8.75 2.64
C VAL A 58 14.10 -8.96 2.53
N LEU A 59 13.64 -10.21 2.59
CA LEU A 59 12.20 -10.52 2.62
C LEU A 59 11.52 -9.90 3.84
N GLN A 60 12.15 -9.98 5.02
CA GLN A 60 11.59 -9.38 6.24
C GLN A 60 11.54 -7.85 6.19
N GLU A 61 12.56 -7.21 5.61
CA GLU A 61 12.54 -5.76 5.35
C GLU A 61 11.37 -5.39 4.41
N SER A 62 11.19 -6.13 3.31
CA SER A 62 10.11 -5.92 2.36
C SER A 62 8.72 -6.12 2.99
N ARG A 63 8.55 -7.14 3.82
CA ARG A 63 7.31 -7.38 4.58
C ARG A 63 7.04 -6.28 5.61
N SER A 64 8.09 -5.75 6.25
CA SER A 64 7.96 -4.64 7.19
C SER A 64 7.43 -3.38 6.50
N MET A 65 7.83 -3.12 5.25
CA MET A 65 7.32 -2.01 4.45
C MET A 65 5.83 -2.14 4.11
N ILE A 66 5.35 -3.36 3.85
CA ILE A 66 3.90 -3.62 3.67
C ILE A 66 3.14 -3.24 4.93
N GLY A 67 3.60 -3.74 6.10
CA GLY A 67 2.94 -3.47 7.37
C GLY A 67 2.89 -1.97 7.72
N ASP A 68 3.97 -1.21 7.46
CA ASP A 68 3.95 0.25 7.63
C ASP A 68 2.97 0.94 6.68
N THR A 69 3.01 0.54 5.41
CA THR A 69 2.15 1.14 4.39
C THR A 69 0.67 0.86 4.67
N SER A 70 0.31 -0.33 5.12
CA SER A 70 -1.07 -0.66 5.55
C SER A 70 -1.55 0.24 6.68
N ARG A 71 -0.74 0.43 7.74
CA ARG A 71 -1.13 1.31 8.86
C ARG A 71 -1.35 2.74 8.39
N ARG A 72 -0.46 3.26 7.55
CA ARG A 72 -0.56 4.62 7.01
C ARG A 72 -1.73 4.78 6.05
N LEU A 73 -2.05 3.73 5.29
CA LEU A 73 -3.23 3.70 4.42
C LEU A 73 -4.52 3.74 5.23
N LEU A 74 -4.61 3.01 6.35
CA LEU A 74 -5.77 3.04 7.24
C LEU A 74 -6.01 4.47 7.76
N THR A 75 -4.97 5.11 8.32
CA THR A 75 -5.08 6.50 8.78
C THR A 75 -5.47 7.46 7.65
N ALA A 76 -4.90 7.32 6.46
CA ALA A 76 -5.25 8.15 5.31
C ALA A 76 -6.69 7.94 4.83
N THR A 77 -7.21 6.71 4.95
CA THR A 77 -8.58 6.34 4.60
C THR A 77 -9.56 6.97 5.57
N ASP A 78 -9.28 6.92 6.88
CA ASP A 78 -10.09 7.57 7.91
C ASP A 78 -10.11 9.09 7.72
N ASP A 79 -8.95 9.70 7.48
CA ASP A 79 -8.83 11.13 7.17
C ASP A 79 -9.68 11.52 5.95
N LEU A 80 -9.67 10.72 4.89
CA LEU A 80 -10.46 10.99 3.68
C LEU A 80 -11.97 10.86 3.95
N LYS A 81 -12.38 9.82 4.71
CA LYS A 81 -13.77 9.62 5.13
C LYS A 81 -14.29 10.80 5.96
N ASN A 82 -13.47 11.33 6.86
CA ASN A 82 -13.81 12.52 7.65
C ASN A 82 -14.01 13.75 6.76
N VAL A 83 -13.08 14.02 5.84
CA VAL A 83 -13.21 15.16 4.90
C VAL A 83 -14.48 15.05 4.05
N ILE A 84 -14.81 13.86 3.54
CA ILE A 84 -16.04 13.63 2.78
C ILE A 84 -17.28 13.95 3.62
N THR A 85 -17.31 13.48 4.88
CA THR A 85 -18.45 13.64 5.78
C THR A 85 -18.66 15.11 6.18
N GLU A 86 -17.57 15.82 6.50
CA GLU A 86 -17.62 17.23 6.92
C GLU A 86 -17.88 18.19 5.76
N GLY A 87 -17.40 17.84 4.55
CA GLY A 87 -17.41 18.75 3.41
C GLY A 87 -18.75 18.90 2.69
N ALA A 88 -19.73 18.04 2.97
CA ALA A 88 -21.07 18.03 2.36
C ALA A 88 -21.04 18.29 0.83
N PHE A 89 -20.17 17.56 0.15
CA PHE A 89 -19.93 17.72 -1.29
C PHE A 89 -21.15 17.25 -2.11
N ALA A 90 -21.36 17.87 -3.27
CA ALA A 90 -22.37 17.38 -4.21
C ALA A 90 -22.01 15.97 -4.70
N GLU A 91 -23.00 15.09 -4.80
CA GLU A 91 -22.82 13.67 -5.13
C GLU A 91 -22.17 13.44 -6.50
N ASP A 92 -22.38 14.36 -7.44
CA ASP A 92 -21.84 14.35 -8.80
C ASP A 92 -20.50 15.09 -8.95
N LEU A 93 -19.95 15.64 -7.86
CA LEU A 93 -18.67 16.32 -7.89
C LEU A 93 -17.56 15.33 -8.31
N PRO A 94 -16.80 15.60 -9.38
CA PRO A 94 -15.77 14.67 -9.86
C PRO A 94 -14.72 14.30 -8.80
N GLU A 95 -14.32 15.25 -7.95
CA GLU A 95 -13.39 15.01 -6.84
C GLU A 95 -13.97 14.07 -5.78
N LEU A 96 -15.27 14.12 -5.52
CA LEU A 96 -15.94 13.18 -4.60
C LEU A 96 -16.01 11.78 -5.20
N VAL A 97 -16.33 11.68 -6.50
CA VAL A 97 -16.35 10.40 -7.22
C VAL A 97 -14.95 9.75 -7.21
N ASP A 98 -13.89 10.52 -7.50
CA ASP A 98 -12.52 10.02 -7.41
C ASP A 98 -12.16 9.61 -5.99
N ALA A 99 -12.49 10.42 -4.98
CA ALA A 99 -12.24 10.11 -3.58
C ALA A 99 -12.89 8.78 -3.15
N ARG A 100 -14.16 8.55 -3.50
CA ARG A 100 -14.86 7.28 -3.26
C ARG A 100 -14.18 6.10 -3.96
N ALA A 101 -13.78 6.28 -5.22
CA ALA A 101 -13.03 5.25 -5.94
C ALA A 101 -11.69 4.91 -5.27
N GLN A 102 -11.01 5.89 -4.64
CA GLN A 102 -9.79 5.62 -3.87
C GLN A 102 -10.09 4.88 -2.56
N LEU A 103 -11.22 5.15 -1.89
CA LEU A 103 -11.65 4.37 -0.72
C LEU A 103 -11.96 2.92 -1.11
N ASP A 104 -12.71 2.69 -2.20
CA ASP A 104 -13.01 1.34 -2.70
C ASP A 104 -11.74 0.57 -3.08
N ALA A 105 -10.73 1.26 -3.60
CA ALA A 105 -9.43 0.66 -3.89
C ALA A 105 -8.66 0.31 -2.61
N ALA A 106 -8.74 1.13 -1.57
CA ALA A 106 -8.12 0.88 -0.27
C ALA A 106 -8.79 -0.29 0.48
N GLU A 107 -10.12 -0.45 0.38
CA GLU A 107 -10.86 -1.57 1.01
C GLU A 107 -10.51 -2.94 0.43
N LYS A 108 -9.94 -2.99 -0.79
CA LYS A 108 -9.44 -4.22 -1.41
C LYS A 108 -8.06 -4.64 -0.89
N ILE A 109 -7.39 -3.79 -0.11
CA ILE A 109 -6.12 -4.12 0.50
C ILE A 109 -6.39 -4.90 1.80
N PRO A 110 -5.86 -6.12 1.95
CA PRO A 110 -6.07 -6.92 3.16
C PRO A 110 -5.41 -6.24 4.37
N ALA A 111 -6.12 -6.30 5.50
CA ALA A 111 -5.70 -5.76 6.80
C ALA A 111 -4.44 -6.43 7.34
#